data_AF-A0A518H010-F1
#
_entry.id   AF-A0A518H010-F1
#
_cell.length_a   1.000
_cell.length_b   1.000
_cell.length_c   1.000
_cell.angle_alpha   90.00
_cell.angle_beta   90.00
_cell.angle_gamma   90.00
#
_symmetry.space_group_name_H-M   'P 1'
#
loop_
_entity.id
_entity.type
_entity.pdbx_description
1 polymer ?
#
loop_
_entity_poly.entity_id
_entity_poly.type
_entity_poly.pdbx_seq_one_letter_code
_entity_poly.pdbx_strand_id
1 'polypeptide(L)'
;MTTTRRPTLERIRALRGRLYWPYLGVFLAFHLLLPLAFVPQLFSWTGLLLVPVGNFVFGSMGVNVGYHRLLTHRSFKCPTWLERTFVILGVCSLESGPGHWVAVHRKHHQHSDEEPDPHSPLVGFLWGHVGWLVVKSPATSGLFFHDKYARDVFADPFYSGLHRNLMWFWVWVAHASLFFPGGVLVGLAMGWSWPEAAWFGGSLLVWGVLVRTVYVWHITWAVNSLSHLWGYRNYDTGEHSTNNWFVALLTNGEGWHNNHHAAPRAASHGHRWWELDLTYQALVLLRRLGLVWDVVAPKVAEARVIHRGPHRPRRSGRDSALPSSTPSPDAMQDGDES
;
A
#
# COMPACT_ATOMS: atom_id res chain seq x y z
N MET A 1 25.65 -18.28 -12.62
CA MET A 1 24.95 -18.56 -11.34
C MET A 1 25.53 -17.66 -10.27
N THR A 2 25.00 -16.45 -10.13
CA THR A 2 25.34 -15.53 -9.05
C THR A 2 24.49 -15.87 -7.84
N THR A 3 25.14 -16.34 -6.79
CA THR A 3 24.54 -16.60 -5.48
C THR A 3 24.11 -15.26 -4.88
N THR A 4 22.82 -14.93 -4.95
CA THR A 4 22.23 -13.81 -4.20
C THR A 4 22.32 -14.14 -2.71
N ARG A 5 23.45 -13.77 -2.09
CA ARG A 5 23.61 -13.75 -0.63
C ARG A 5 22.43 -12.96 -0.05
N ARG A 6 21.62 -13.59 0.81
CA ARG A 6 20.55 -12.92 1.55
C ARG A 6 21.17 -11.90 2.50
N PRO A 7 21.07 -10.57 2.24
CA PRO A 7 21.64 -9.54 3.11
C PRO A 7 20.75 -9.25 4.34
N THR A 8 19.65 -9.97 4.48
CA THR A 8 18.43 -9.48 5.14
C THR A 8 18.51 -9.45 6.67
N LEU A 9 19.22 -10.41 7.29
CA LEU A 9 19.32 -10.46 8.75
C LEU A 9 20.35 -9.48 9.34
N GLU A 10 21.45 -9.22 8.63
CA GLU A 10 22.45 -8.22 9.06
C GLU A 10 21.92 -6.80 8.93
N ARG A 11 21.17 -6.51 7.85
CA ARG A 11 20.50 -5.21 7.64
C ARG A 11 19.53 -4.92 8.77
N ILE A 12 18.66 -5.86 9.16
CA ILE A 12 17.68 -5.65 10.27
C ILE A 12 18.38 -5.40 11.61
N ARG A 13 19.47 -6.12 11.92
CA ARG A 13 20.25 -5.92 13.16
C ARG A 13 20.92 -4.54 13.21
N ALA A 14 21.41 -4.05 12.07
CA ALA A 14 22.02 -2.72 11.96
C ALA A 14 21.00 -1.56 12.13
N LEU A 15 19.68 -1.83 12.03
CA LEU A 15 18.62 -0.82 12.10
C LEU A 15 18.07 -0.56 13.51
N ARG A 16 18.49 -1.32 14.54
CA ARG A 16 17.96 -1.21 15.92
C ARG A 16 18.05 0.19 16.55
N GLY A 17 19.00 1.04 16.12
CA GLY A 17 19.13 2.44 16.56
C GLY A 17 18.43 3.48 15.66
N ARG A 18 17.72 3.03 14.61
CA ARG A 18 17.11 3.89 13.58
C ARG A 18 15.58 3.89 13.65
N LEU A 19 14.98 3.49 14.76
CA LEU A 19 13.52 3.46 14.87
C LEU A 19 12.92 4.87 14.70
N TYR A 20 11.82 4.94 13.97
CA TYR A 20 11.02 6.14 13.84
C TYR A 20 9.91 6.13 14.90
N TRP A 21 10.26 6.57 16.11
CA TRP A 21 9.40 6.52 17.29
C TRP A 21 7.99 7.09 17.12
N PRO A 22 7.76 8.23 16.43
CA PRO A 22 6.40 8.72 16.19
C PRO A 22 5.53 7.72 15.44
N TYR A 23 6.04 7.10 14.38
CA TYR A 23 5.31 6.11 13.59
C TYR A 23 5.08 4.83 14.40
N LEU A 24 6.12 4.34 15.09
CA LEU A 24 5.99 3.17 15.94
C LEU A 24 5.00 3.39 17.09
N GLY A 25 5.03 4.56 17.74
CA GLY A 25 4.13 4.91 18.82
C GLY A 25 2.67 4.98 18.38
N VAL A 26 2.38 5.64 17.26
CA VAL A 26 1.03 5.70 16.67
C VAL A 26 0.55 4.31 16.25
N PHE A 27 1.41 3.53 15.59
CA PHE A 27 1.11 2.15 15.22
C PHE A 27 0.75 1.31 16.45
N LEU A 28 1.60 1.29 17.48
CA LEU A 28 1.37 0.52 18.70
C LEU A 28 0.12 1.00 19.43
N ALA A 29 -0.10 2.32 19.55
CA ALA A 29 -1.29 2.86 20.20
C ALA A 29 -2.58 2.36 19.55
N PHE A 30 -2.67 2.39 18.22
CA PHE A 30 -3.85 1.90 17.50
C PHE A 30 -4.06 0.40 17.72
N HIS A 31 -3.01 -0.41 17.62
CA HIS A 31 -3.12 -1.86 17.78
C HIS A 31 -3.46 -2.27 19.21
N LEU A 32 -2.91 -1.57 20.21
CA LEU A 32 -3.21 -1.81 21.62
C LEU A 32 -4.63 -1.39 22.01
N LEU A 33 -5.25 -0.48 21.25
CA LEU A 33 -6.64 -0.06 21.46
C LEU A 33 -7.65 -0.95 20.72
N LEU A 34 -7.25 -1.77 19.74
CA LEU A 34 -8.16 -2.66 19.01
C LEU A 34 -9.05 -3.56 19.89
N PRO A 35 -8.60 -4.06 21.06
CA PRO A 35 -9.47 -4.83 21.95
C PRO A 35 -10.76 -4.10 22.36
N LEU A 36 -10.80 -2.76 22.29
CA LEU A 36 -12.02 -1.97 22.50
C LEU A 36 -13.15 -2.34 21.54
N ALA A 37 -12.85 -2.86 20.35
CA ALA A 37 -13.86 -3.34 19.40
C ALA A 37 -14.66 -4.54 19.93
N PHE A 38 -14.10 -5.30 20.89
CA PHE A 38 -14.75 -6.46 21.51
C PHE A 38 -15.47 -6.11 22.81
N VAL A 39 -15.44 -4.85 23.26
CA VAL A 39 -16.21 -4.39 24.40
C VAL A 39 -17.67 -4.19 23.95
N PRO A 40 -18.66 -4.91 24.53
CA PRO A 40 -20.05 -4.84 24.09
C PRO A 40 -20.62 -3.41 24.08
N GLN A 41 -20.18 -2.57 25.02
CA GLN A 41 -20.55 -1.16 25.16
C GLN A 41 -19.94 -0.24 24.09
N LEU A 42 -19.14 -0.78 23.17
CA LEU A 42 -18.58 -0.03 22.03
C LEU A 42 -18.99 -0.68 20.69
N PHE A 43 -19.82 -1.72 20.71
CA PHE A 43 -20.33 -2.39 19.52
C PHE A 43 -21.67 -1.81 19.08
N SER A 44 -21.81 -1.56 17.77
CA SER A 44 -23.08 -1.35 17.10
C SER A 44 -22.98 -1.82 15.65
N TRP A 45 -24.08 -2.27 15.05
CA TRP A 45 -24.09 -2.66 13.63
C TRP A 45 -23.72 -1.50 12.71
N THR A 46 -24.17 -0.28 13.03
CA THR A 46 -23.78 0.93 12.31
C THR A 46 -22.27 1.16 12.39
N GLY A 47 -21.69 1.04 13.58
CA GLY A 47 -20.24 1.12 13.77
C GLY A 47 -19.52 0.11 12.88
N LEU A 48 -19.89 -1.17 12.94
CA LEU A 48 -19.29 -2.22 12.10
C LEU A 48 -19.38 -1.89 10.60
N LEU A 49 -20.54 -1.41 10.12
CA LEU A 49 -20.74 -1.01 8.73
C LEU A 49 -19.87 0.20 8.31
N LEU A 50 -19.47 1.06 9.23
CA LEU A 50 -18.53 2.15 8.93
C LEU A 50 -17.14 1.66 8.54
N VAL A 51 -16.76 0.41 8.82
CA VAL A 51 -15.46 -0.12 8.38
C VAL A 51 -15.40 -0.24 6.84
N PRO A 52 -16.26 -1.03 6.16
CA PRO A 52 -16.25 -1.10 4.70
C PRO A 52 -16.69 0.21 4.03
N VAL A 53 -17.66 0.94 4.58
CA VAL A 53 -18.07 2.25 4.04
C VAL A 53 -16.93 3.27 4.16
N GLY A 54 -16.28 3.33 5.31
CA GLY A 54 -15.13 4.19 5.55
C GLY A 54 -13.92 3.78 4.72
N ASN A 55 -13.71 2.48 4.46
CA ASN A 55 -12.70 2.04 3.50
C ASN A 55 -12.99 2.59 2.10
N PHE A 56 -14.22 2.52 1.61
CA PHE A 56 -14.56 3.07 0.31
C PHE A 56 -14.36 4.60 0.26
N VAL A 57 -14.80 5.33 1.30
CA VAL A 57 -14.70 6.80 1.34
C VAL A 57 -13.24 7.28 1.53
N PHE A 58 -12.52 6.76 2.51
CA PHE A 58 -11.19 7.25 2.88
C PHE A 58 -10.05 6.47 2.20
N GLY A 59 -10.18 5.14 2.10
CA GLY A 59 -9.24 4.29 1.38
C GLY A 59 -9.38 4.48 -0.13
N SER A 60 -10.55 4.19 -0.71
CA SER A 60 -10.72 4.21 -2.17
C SER A 60 -10.82 5.61 -2.74
N MET A 61 -11.74 6.45 -2.28
CA MET A 61 -11.84 7.82 -2.82
C MET A 61 -10.70 8.72 -2.35
N GLY A 62 -10.14 8.45 -1.17
CA GLY A 62 -9.03 9.22 -0.61
C GLY A 62 -7.65 8.78 -1.13
N VAL A 63 -7.21 7.59 -0.74
CA VAL A 63 -5.89 7.06 -1.09
C VAL A 63 -5.84 6.62 -2.55
N ASN A 64 -6.74 5.73 -3.00
CA ASN A 64 -6.66 5.17 -4.35
C ASN A 64 -6.96 6.22 -5.44
N VAL A 65 -8.02 7.01 -5.30
CA VAL A 65 -8.35 8.06 -6.27
C VAL A 65 -7.44 9.28 -6.08
N GLY A 66 -7.37 9.83 -4.87
CA GLY A 66 -6.66 11.08 -4.59
C GLY A 66 -5.14 10.94 -4.64
N TYR A 67 -4.56 10.13 -3.76
CA TYR A 67 -3.09 10.03 -3.67
C TYR A 67 -2.50 9.25 -4.84
N HIS A 68 -3.11 8.11 -5.16
CA HIS A 68 -2.55 7.16 -6.10
C HIS A 68 -2.84 7.55 -7.56
N ARG A 69 -4.09 7.47 -8.01
CA ARG A 69 -4.46 7.69 -9.43
C ARG A 69 -4.33 9.16 -9.84
N LEU A 70 -4.71 10.11 -8.97
CA LEU A 70 -4.70 11.53 -9.29
C LEU A 70 -3.32 12.16 -9.09
N LEU A 71 -2.79 12.24 -7.85
CA LEU A 71 -1.53 12.94 -7.58
C LEU A 71 -0.30 12.19 -8.11
N THR A 72 -0.24 10.87 -7.91
CA THR A 72 0.96 10.11 -8.30
C THR A 72 1.01 9.88 -9.80
N HIS A 73 -0.06 9.33 -10.38
CA HIS A 73 -0.05 8.82 -11.76
C HIS A 73 -0.73 9.72 -12.80
N ARG A 74 -1.47 10.75 -12.36
CA ARG A 74 -2.17 11.68 -13.24
C ARG A 74 -3.08 10.94 -14.24
N SER A 75 -3.82 9.94 -13.74
CA SER A 75 -4.66 9.05 -14.54
C SER A 75 -5.95 9.71 -15.05
N PHE A 76 -6.31 10.89 -14.53
CA PHE A 76 -7.45 11.70 -14.95
C PHE A 76 -7.28 13.16 -14.52
N LYS A 77 -8.22 14.03 -14.90
CA LYS A 77 -8.34 15.41 -14.43
C LYS A 77 -9.71 15.68 -13.82
N CYS A 78 -9.77 16.61 -12.88
CA CYS A 78 -11.01 17.07 -12.26
C CYS A 78 -10.86 18.53 -11.77
N PRO A 79 -11.95 19.20 -11.34
CA PRO A 79 -11.86 20.55 -10.77
C PRO A 79 -11.06 20.53 -9.47
N THR A 80 -10.35 21.62 -9.18
CA THR A 80 -9.47 21.73 -8.01
C THR A 80 -10.19 21.46 -6.68
N TRP A 81 -11.46 21.85 -6.54
CA TRP A 81 -12.22 21.57 -5.31
C TRP A 81 -12.36 20.07 -5.08
N LEU A 82 -12.64 19.29 -6.13
CA LEU A 82 -12.84 17.85 -6.05
C LEU A 82 -11.52 17.11 -5.82
N GLU A 83 -10.45 17.54 -6.50
CA GLU A 83 -9.09 17.06 -6.25
C GLU A 83 -8.71 17.22 -4.77
N ARG A 84 -8.91 18.42 -4.20
CA ARG A 84 -8.60 18.70 -2.80
C ARG A 84 -9.51 17.92 -1.85
N THR A 85 -10.78 17.70 -2.20
CA THR A 85 -11.66 16.81 -1.43
C THR A 85 -11.09 15.39 -1.35
N PHE A 86 -10.70 14.79 -2.47
CA PHE A 86 -10.08 13.45 -2.45
C PHE A 86 -8.80 13.43 -1.61
N VAL A 87 -7.95 14.44 -1.74
CA VAL A 87 -6.72 14.52 -0.93
C VAL A 87 -7.03 14.61 0.57
N ILE A 88 -8.01 15.42 0.99
CA ILE A 88 -8.41 15.50 2.40
C ILE A 88 -9.00 14.18 2.89
N LEU A 89 -9.78 13.47 2.07
CA LEU A 89 -10.23 12.12 2.40
C LEU A 89 -9.06 11.15 2.58
N GLY A 90 -8.02 11.25 1.74
CA GLY A 90 -6.80 10.45 1.88
C GLY A 90 -6.02 10.75 3.16
N VAL A 91 -5.95 12.02 3.56
CA VAL A 91 -5.36 12.43 4.86
C VAL A 91 -6.07 11.74 6.03
N CYS A 92 -7.38 11.50 5.93
CA CYS A 92 -8.17 10.83 6.97
C CYS A 92 -7.84 9.34 7.15
N SER A 93 -7.01 8.74 6.27
CA SER A 93 -6.48 7.38 6.39
C SER A 93 -5.18 7.30 7.21
N LEU A 94 -4.60 8.44 7.60
CA LEU A 94 -3.38 8.51 8.43
C LEU A 94 -2.17 7.79 7.82
N GLU A 95 -2.00 7.88 6.50
CA GLU A 95 -0.88 7.29 5.75
C GLU A 95 0.22 8.30 5.39
N SER A 96 0.47 9.28 6.25
CA SER A 96 1.33 10.45 5.99
C SER A 96 0.72 11.51 5.06
N GLY A 97 1.44 12.63 4.92
CA GLY A 97 1.03 13.74 4.06
C GLY A 97 1.14 13.40 2.57
N PRO A 98 0.30 14.01 1.72
CA PRO A 98 0.16 13.64 0.30
C PRO A 98 1.49 13.70 -0.47
N GLY A 99 2.28 14.77 -0.29
CA GLY A 99 3.57 14.90 -0.98
C GLY A 99 4.59 13.84 -0.59
N HIS A 100 4.62 13.41 0.67
CA HIS A 100 5.53 12.34 1.10
C HIS A 100 5.07 10.98 0.58
N TRP A 101 3.77 10.68 0.65
CA TRP A 101 3.19 9.45 0.10
C TRP A 101 3.49 9.32 -1.40
N VAL A 102 3.25 10.38 -2.18
CA VAL A 102 3.56 10.44 -3.62
C VAL A 102 5.05 10.23 -3.87
N ALA A 103 5.93 10.84 -3.09
CA ALA A 103 7.38 10.69 -3.25
C ALA A 103 7.85 9.25 -3.03
N VAL A 104 7.34 8.59 -1.98
CA VAL A 104 7.64 7.18 -1.68
C VAL A 104 7.12 6.27 -2.78
N HIS A 105 5.88 6.48 -3.22
CA HIS A 105 5.26 5.64 -4.25
C HIS A 105 5.94 5.76 -5.62
N ARG A 106 6.29 6.98 -6.03
CA ARG A 106 7.05 7.19 -7.28
C ARG A 106 8.44 6.57 -7.23
N LYS A 107 9.11 6.60 -6.08
CA LYS A 107 10.40 5.90 -5.90
C LYS A 107 10.23 4.38 -6.00
N HIS A 108 9.18 3.83 -5.40
CA HIS A 108 8.85 2.40 -5.53
C HIS A 108 8.63 2.03 -7.00
N HIS A 109 7.82 2.76 -7.77
CA HIS A 109 7.67 2.47 -9.20
C HIS A 109 8.97 2.56 -10.01
N GLN A 110 9.89 3.47 -9.65
CA GLN A 110 11.17 3.60 -10.34
C GLN A 110 12.12 2.43 -10.05
N HIS A 111 12.07 1.88 -8.84
CA HIS A 111 13.04 0.91 -8.32
C HIS A 111 12.37 -0.32 -7.74
N SER A 112 11.22 -0.72 -8.28
CA SER A 112 10.36 -1.76 -7.69
C SER A 112 11.15 -3.06 -7.52
N ASP A 113 11.14 -3.60 -6.30
CA ASP A 113 11.87 -4.81 -5.92
C ASP A 113 13.40 -4.76 -6.10
N GLU A 114 13.97 -3.57 -6.30
CA GLU A 114 15.41 -3.31 -6.26
C GLU A 114 15.84 -2.78 -4.88
N GLU A 115 17.16 -2.78 -4.61
CA GLU A 115 17.73 -2.26 -3.35
C GLU A 115 17.24 -0.86 -2.93
N PRO A 116 16.99 0.11 -3.85
CA PRO A 116 16.45 1.42 -3.48
C PRO A 116 14.97 1.42 -3.10
N ASP A 117 14.20 0.38 -3.38
CA ASP A 117 12.79 0.26 -3.01
C ASP A 117 12.65 0.37 -1.48
N PRO A 118 11.90 1.35 -0.96
CA PRO A 118 11.71 1.48 0.48
C PRO A 118 11.01 0.27 1.12
N HIS A 119 10.12 -0.39 0.39
CA HIS A 119 9.21 -1.38 0.94
C HIS A 119 9.14 -2.67 0.13
N SER A 120 10.22 -3.05 -0.57
CA SER A 120 10.26 -4.34 -1.23
C SER A 120 10.11 -5.48 -0.21
N PRO A 121 9.14 -6.39 -0.40
CA PRO A 121 8.96 -7.53 0.47
C PRO A 121 10.01 -8.63 0.25
N LEU A 122 10.92 -8.48 -0.73
CA LEU A 122 12.07 -9.37 -0.92
C LEU A 122 13.10 -9.23 0.20
N VAL A 123 13.12 -8.07 0.89
CA VAL A 123 13.85 -7.90 2.16
C VAL A 123 13.22 -8.77 3.26
N GLY A 124 11.92 -8.97 3.20
CA GLY A 124 11.16 -9.82 4.10
C GLY A 124 9.69 -9.40 4.13
N PHE A 125 8.78 -10.35 4.31
CA PHE A 125 7.35 -10.08 4.34
C PHE A 125 6.98 -8.96 5.32
N LEU A 126 7.44 -9.07 6.57
CA LEU A 126 7.17 -8.05 7.61
C LEU A 126 7.83 -6.71 7.29
N TRP A 127 8.96 -6.70 6.57
CA TRP A 127 9.58 -5.46 6.12
C TRP A 127 8.69 -4.72 5.12
N GLY A 128 8.30 -5.38 4.02
CA GLY A 128 7.46 -4.77 2.99
C GLY A 128 6.04 -4.45 3.48
N HIS A 129 5.55 -5.19 4.49
CA HIS A 129 4.22 -4.94 5.06
C HIS A 129 4.18 -3.82 6.10
N VAL A 130 5.18 -3.65 6.96
CA VAL A 130 5.13 -2.59 8.00
C VAL A 130 6.49 -2.13 8.49
N GLY A 131 7.51 -2.98 8.42
CA GLY A 131 8.84 -2.70 8.97
C GLY A 131 9.50 -1.45 8.38
N TRP A 132 9.29 -1.17 7.09
CA TRP A 132 9.83 0.00 6.42
C TRP A 132 9.33 1.34 6.98
N LEU A 133 8.13 1.37 7.57
CA LEU A 133 7.51 2.58 8.14
C LEU A 133 8.12 2.97 9.48
N VAL A 134 8.50 1.97 10.28
CA VAL A 134 8.99 2.16 11.66
C VAL A 134 10.50 2.33 11.73
N VAL A 135 11.19 2.36 10.58
CA VAL A 135 12.64 2.56 10.49
C VAL A 135 12.93 3.82 9.68
N LYS A 136 13.72 4.73 10.26
CA LYS A 136 14.24 5.91 9.58
C LYS A 136 15.15 5.49 8.43
N SER A 137 14.78 5.90 7.22
CA SER A 137 15.61 5.74 6.03
C SER A 137 16.00 7.11 5.47
N PRO A 138 17.32 7.43 5.42
CA PRO A 138 17.80 8.61 4.69
C PRO A 138 17.36 8.60 3.22
N ALA A 139 17.11 7.43 2.65
CA ALA A 139 16.73 7.27 1.25
C ALA A 139 15.25 7.60 0.95
N THR A 140 14.45 7.90 1.98
CA THR A 140 13.04 8.36 1.85
C THR A 140 12.77 9.60 2.72
N SER A 141 13.82 10.30 3.14
CA SER A 141 13.67 11.49 3.98
C SER A 141 14.52 12.65 3.49
N GLY A 142 14.15 13.85 3.92
CA GLY A 142 14.85 15.09 3.57
C GLY A 142 14.34 15.78 2.31
N LEU A 143 14.75 17.04 2.16
CA LEU A 143 14.27 17.94 1.11
C LEU A 143 14.62 17.44 -0.30
N PHE A 144 15.83 16.92 -0.51
CA PHE A 144 16.25 16.39 -1.81
C PHE A 144 15.38 15.22 -2.28
N PHE A 145 14.94 14.37 -1.36
CA PHE A 145 14.04 13.26 -1.70
C PHE A 145 12.68 13.77 -2.15
N HIS A 146 12.10 14.72 -1.40
CA HIS A 146 10.80 15.32 -1.74
C HIS A 146 10.85 16.13 -3.04
N ASP A 147 11.93 16.88 -3.27
CA ASP A 147 12.11 17.64 -4.52
C ASP A 147 12.26 16.68 -5.72
N LYS A 148 13.08 15.63 -5.61
CA LYS A 148 13.28 14.67 -6.70
C LYS A 148 11.98 13.97 -7.12
N TYR A 149 11.17 13.53 -6.17
CA TYR A 149 10.03 12.65 -6.47
C TYR A 149 8.67 13.34 -6.42
N ALA A 150 8.52 14.50 -5.78
CA ALA A 150 7.22 15.14 -5.58
C ALA A 150 7.26 16.68 -5.68
N ARG A 151 8.24 17.26 -6.39
CA ARG A 151 8.32 18.72 -6.60
C ARG A 151 7.03 19.32 -7.17
N ASP A 152 6.37 18.64 -8.10
CA ASP A 152 5.08 19.09 -8.66
C ASP A 152 3.97 19.16 -7.62
N VAL A 153 3.97 18.28 -6.62
CA VAL A 153 3.01 18.29 -5.51
C VAL A 153 3.37 19.38 -4.51
N PHE A 154 4.64 19.49 -4.11
CA PHE A 154 5.09 20.49 -3.14
C PHE A 154 5.09 21.93 -3.68
N ALA A 155 5.02 22.12 -5.00
CA ALA A 155 4.84 23.43 -5.61
C ALA A 155 3.46 24.04 -5.34
N ASP A 156 2.42 23.25 -5.05
CA ASP A 156 1.11 23.77 -4.65
C ASP A 156 1.11 24.17 -3.16
N PRO A 157 0.76 25.43 -2.83
CA PRO A 157 0.68 25.90 -1.44
C PRO A 157 -0.25 25.08 -0.55
N PHE A 158 -1.32 24.48 -1.10
CA PHE A 158 -2.24 23.63 -0.36
C PHE A 158 -1.55 22.36 0.14
N TYR A 159 -0.83 21.65 -0.73
CA TYR A 159 -0.12 20.42 -0.35
C TYR A 159 1.09 20.70 0.53
N SER A 160 1.83 21.78 0.24
CA SER A 160 2.92 22.24 1.10
C SER A 160 2.42 22.64 2.50
N GLY A 161 1.27 23.32 2.56
CA GLY A 161 0.59 23.67 3.80
C GLY A 161 0.17 22.46 4.62
N LEU A 162 -0.38 21.42 3.97
CA LEU A 162 -0.70 20.14 4.64
C LEU A 162 0.55 19.46 5.22
N HIS A 163 1.70 19.54 4.56
CA HIS A 163 2.93 18.94 5.06
C HIS A 163 3.56 19.75 6.21
N ARG A 164 3.49 21.08 6.14
CA ARG A 164 4.08 22.00 7.12
C ARG A 164 3.47 21.78 8.50
N ASN A 165 4.32 21.74 9.53
CA ASN A 165 3.94 21.60 10.94
C ASN A 165 2.99 20.41 11.20
N LEU A 166 3.08 19.36 10.36
CA LEU A 166 2.22 18.19 10.43
C LEU A 166 0.72 18.53 10.32
N MET A 167 0.35 19.55 9.54
CA MET A 167 -1.05 19.95 9.41
C MET A 167 -1.96 18.81 8.93
N TRP A 168 -1.47 17.91 8.08
CA TRP A 168 -2.17 16.68 7.69
C TRP A 168 -2.57 15.82 8.90
N PHE A 169 -1.73 15.73 9.93
CA PHE A 169 -2.04 15.02 11.17
C PHE A 169 -3.16 15.74 11.95
N TRP A 170 -3.13 17.07 12.02
CA TRP A 170 -4.19 17.84 12.68
C TRP A 170 -5.53 17.79 11.95
N VAL A 171 -5.52 17.74 10.62
CA VAL A 171 -6.72 17.45 9.81
C VAL A 171 -7.26 16.07 10.16
N TRP A 172 -6.39 15.07 10.28
CA TRP A 172 -6.80 13.73 10.72
C TRP A 172 -7.37 13.74 12.15
N VAL A 173 -6.75 14.45 13.10
CA VAL A 173 -7.25 14.60 14.48
C VAL A 173 -8.63 15.25 14.49
N ALA A 174 -8.83 16.32 13.70
CA ALA A 174 -10.12 16.98 13.56
C ALA A 174 -11.18 16.04 12.98
N HIS A 175 -10.85 15.29 11.92
CA HIS A 175 -11.73 14.26 11.38
C HIS A 175 -12.09 13.19 12.43
N ALA A 176 -11.10 12.66 13.15
CA ALA A 176 -11.29 11.61 14.14
C ALA A 176 -12.15 12.09 15.31
N SER A 177 -11.94 13.33 15.77
CA SER A 177 -12.66 13.90 16.90
C SER A 177 -14.13 14.18 16.60
N LEU A 178 -14.54 14.25 15.32
CA LEU A 178 -15.93 14.46 14.93
C LEU A 178 -16.81 13.21 15.07
N PHE A 179 -16.25 11.99 15.11
CA PHE A 179 -17.05 10.76 15.14
C PHE A 179 -17.86 10.60 16.44
N PHE A 180 -17.23 10.88 17.58
CA PHE A 180 -17.91 10.81 18.87
C PHE A 180 -19.07 11.81 19.00
N PRO A 181 -18.85 13.14 18.87
CA PRO A 181 -19.94 14.10 18.93
C PRO A 181 -20.94 13.91 17.80
N GLY A 182 -20.52 13.49 16.60
CA GLY A 182 -21.42 13.17 15.50
C GLY A 182 -22.40 12.03 15.85
N GLY A 183 -21.90 10.94 16.44
CA GLY A 183 -22.76 9.86 16.92
C GLY A 183 -23.67 10.30 18.06
N VAL A 184 -23.16 11.07 19.03
CA VAL A 184 -23.99 11.63 20.11
C VAL A 184 -25.13 12.48 19.55
N LEU A 185 -24.85 13.37 18.60
CA LEU A 185 -25.85 14.24 17.98
C LEU A 185 -26.92 13.42 17.23
N VAL A 186 -26.52 12.38 16.50
CA VAL A 186 -27.46 11.46 15.84
C VAL A 186 -28.33 10.76 16.87
N GLY A 187 -27.74 10.23 17.96
CA GLY A 187 -28.50 9.56 19.00
C GLY A 187 -29.52 10.47 19.69
N LEU A 188 -29.12 11.69 20.06
CA LEU A 188 -30.02 12.68 20.64
C LEU A 188 -31.14 13.08 19.67
N ALA A 189 -30.83 13.25 18.38
CA ALA A 189 -31.83 13.55 17.35
C ALA A 189 -32.85 12.41 17.13
N MET A 190 -32.45 11.17 17.44
CA MET A 190 -33.34 10.01 17.45
C MET A 190 -34.15 9.86 18.75
N GLY A 191 -34.00 10.78 19.70
CA GLY A 191 -34.71 10.77 20.98
C GLY A 191 -34.10 9.86 22.04
N TRP A 192 -32.84 9.40 21.86
CA TRP A 192 -32.15 8.59 22.85
C TRP A 192 -31.71 9.42 24.06
N SER A 193 -31.59 8.77 25.21
CA SER A 193 -31.01 9.35 26.41
C SER A 193 -29.52 9.64 26.21
N TRP A 194 -28.95 10.50 27.07
CA TRP A 194 -27.52 10.84 26.98
C TRP A 194 -26.60 9.62 27.04
N PRO A 195 -26.79 8.63 27.96
CA PRO A 195 -26.01 7.40 27.96
C PRO A 195 -26.07 6.60 26.64
N GLU A 196 -27.25 6.47 26.03
CA GLU A 196 -27.43 5.77 24.76
C GLU A 196 -26.75 6.53 23.60
N ALA A 197 -26.89 7.85 23.56
CA ALA A 197 -26.21 8.68 22.57
C ALA A 197 -24.67 8.63 22.72
N ALA A 198 -24.16 8.66 23.96
CA ALA A 198 -22.73 8.52 24.25
C ALA A 198 -22.19 7.14 23.88
N TRP A 199 -22.94 6.07 24.14
CA TRP A 199 -22.64 4.72 23.68
C TRP A 199 -22.48 4.67 22.16
N PHE A 200 -23.43 5.25 21.42
CA PHE A 200 -23.38 5.26 19.97
C PHE A 200 -22.21 6.08 19.43
N GLY A 201 -21.95 7.27 20.00
CA GLY A 201 -20.77 8.07 19.69
C GLY A 201 -19.46 7.31 19.93
N GLY A 202 -19.35 6.60 21.05
CA GLY A 202 -18.22 5.72 21.36
C GLY A 202 -18.05 4.62 20.32
N SER A 203 -19.15 4.00 19.92
CA SER A 203 -19.15 2.96 18.88
C SER A 203 -18.69 3.50 17.52
N LEU A 204 -19.19 4.66 17.08
CA LEU A 204 -18.77 5.25 15.81
C LEU A 204 -17.28 5.64 15.83
N LEU A 205 -16.77 6.14 16.96
CA LEU A 205 -15.34 6.44 17.12
C LEU A 205 -14.49 5.18 17.02
N VAL A 206 -14.83 4.12 17.75
CA VAL A 206 -14.06 2.86 17.74
C VAL A 206 -14.07 2.23 16.35
N TRP A 207 -15.24 2.07 15.74
CA TRP A 207 -15.30 1.34 14.48
C TRP A 207 -14.96 2.22 13.26
N GLY A 208 -15.49 3.44 13.20
CA GLY A 208 -15.30 4.37 12.10
C GLY A 208 -13.93 5.06 12.09
N VAL A 209 -13.26 5.15 13.26
CA VAL A 209 -11.89 5.68 13.36
C VAL A 209 -10.88 4.59 13.59
N LEU A 210 -10.90 3.95 14.76
CA LEU A 210 -9.82 3.06 15.19
C LEU A 210 -9.71 1.81 14.31
N VAL A 211 -10.77 1.00 14.25
CA VAL A 211 -10.80 -0.26 13.49
C VAL A 211 -10.61 0.00 12.00
N ARG A 212 -11.35 0.98 11.44
CA ARG A 212 -11.25 1.34 10.03
C ARG A 212 -9.85 1.84 9.65
N THR A 213 -9.16 2.61 10.50
CA THR A 213 -7.77 3.05 10.22
C THR A 213 -6.83 1.86 10.14
N VAL A 214 -6.87 0.96 11.14
CA VAL A 214 -6.02 -0.24 11.14
C VAL A 214 -6.33 -1.14 9.94
N TYR A 215 -7.61 -1.32 9.61
CA TYR A 215 -8.04 -2.08 8.44
C TYR A 215 -7.45 -1.48 7.14
N VAL A 216 -7.62 -0.17 6.92
CA VAL A 216 -7.09 0.52 5.73
C VAL A 216 -5.57 0.40 5.66
N TRP A 217 -4.85 0.58 6.77
CA TRP A 217 -3.40 0.39 6.81
C TRP A 217 -2.97 -0.99 6.32
N HIS A 218 -3.55 -2.05 6.88
CA HIS A 218 -3.13 -3.41 6.53
C HIS A 218 -3.48 -3.78 5.09
N ILE A 219 -4.62 -3.36 4.57
CA ILE A 219 -4.96 -3.66 3.17
C ILE A 219 -4.08 -2.85 2.21
N THR A 220 -3.73 -1.60 2.53
CA THR A 220 -2.79 -0.79 1.73
C THR A 220 -1.42 -1.45 1.73
N TRP A 221 -0.89 -1.82 2.89
CA TRP A 221 0.44 -2.43 2.95
C TRP A 221 0.47 -3.88 2.45
N ALA A 222 -0.68 -4.55 2.37
CA ALA A 222 -0.81 -5.83 1.68
C ALA A 222 -0.64 -5.69 0.16
N VAL A 223 -0.89 -4.52 -0.43
CA VAL A 223 -0.52 -4.23 -1.82
C VAL A 223 1.00 -4.36 -1.97
N ASN A 224 1.76 -3.67 -1.11
CA ASN A 224 3.23 -3.72 -1.12
C ASN A 224 3.78 -5.12 -0.82
N SER A 225 3.17 -5.87 0.09
CA SER A 225 3.67 -7.18 0.51
C SER A 225 3.10 -8.35 -0.30
N LEU A 226 1.81 -8.64 -0.15
CA LEU A 226 1.18 -9.81 -0.78
C LEU A 226 1.16 -9.67 -2.30
N SER A 227 0.92 -8.48 -2.84
CA SER A 227 0.84 -8.30 -4.30
C SER A 227 2.21 -8.31 -4.98
N HIS A 228 3.32 -8.35 -4.25
CA HIS A 228 4.68 -8.60 -4.81
C HIS A 228 5.21 -10.01 -4.54
N LEU A 229 4.47 -10.83 -3.78
CA LEU A 229 4.89 -12.17 -3.41
C LEU A 229 3.97 -13.27 -3.93
N TRP A 230 2.68 -12.98 -4.07
CA TRP A 230 1.66 -14.00 -4.34
C TRP A 230 0.51 -13.46 -5.20
N GLY A 231 0.32 -14.08 -6.36
CA GLY A 231 -0.75 -13.80 -7.30
C GLY A 231 -0.44 -14.36 -8.69
N TYR A 232 -1.28 -14.05 -9.67
CA TYR A 232 -0.99 -14.33 -11.08
C TYR A 232 -0.44 -13.07 -11.77
N ARG A 233 0.03 -13.19 -13.00
CA ARG A 233 0.53 -12.06 -13.77
C ARG A 233 -0.09 -12.04 -15.15
N ASN A 234 -0.46 -10.84 -15.59
CA ASN A 234 -0.86 -10.60 -16.97
C ASN A 234 0.31 -10.10 -17.80
N TYR A 235 1.28 -9.42 -17.17
CA TYR A 235 2.35 -8.73 -17.86
C TYR A 235 3.74 -9.05 -17.31
N ASP A 236 4.72 -9.07 -18.22
CA ASP A 236 6.13 -9.06 -17.86
C ASP A 236 6.62 -7.63 -17.64
N THR A 237 6.92 -7.31 -16.39
CA THR A 237 7.28 -5.96 -15.89
C THR A 237 8.70 -5.92 -15.32
N GLY A 238 9.45 -7.04 -15.37
CA GLY A 238 10.83 -7.14 -14.85
C GLY A 238 10.94 -7.21 -13.32
N GLU A 239 9.95 -6.72 -12.58
CA GLU A 239 9.83 -6.77 -11.11
C GLU A 239 8.83 -7.85 -10.67
N HIS A 240 8.56 -8.03 -9.35
CA HIS A 240 7.82 -9.16 -8.80
C HIS A 240 6.32 -8.93 -8.54
N SER A 241 5.72 -7.81 -8.93
CA SER A 241 4.29 -7.53 -8.78
C SER A 241 3.40 -8.60 -9.40
N THR A 242 2.25 -8.82 -8.79
CA THR A 242 1.27 -9.84 -9.14
C THR A 242 -0.13 -9.26 -8.97
N ASN A 243 -1.07 -9.77 -9.72
CA ASN A 243 -2.48 -9.56 -9.52
C ASN A 243 -2.97 -10.53 -8.43
N ASN A 244 -3.46 -9.95 -7.34
CA ASN A 244 -3.96 -10.66 -6.17
C ASN A 244 -5.43 -10.32 -5.95
N TRP A 245 -6.32 -11.30 -6.21
CA TRP A 245 -7.77 -11.09 -6.11
C TRP A 245 -8.24 -10.82 -4.68
N PHE A 246 -7.57 -11.39 -3.68
CA PHE A 246 -7.92 -11.20 -2.27
C PHE A 246 -7.58 -9.78 -1.83
N VAL A 247 -6.39 -9.30 -2.19
CA VAL A 247 -6.01 -7.89 -1.95
C VAL A 247 -6.95 -6.98 -2.74
N ALA A 248 -7.25 -7.27 -4.01
CA ALA A 248 -8.12 -6.43 -4.84
C ALA A 248 -9.54 -6.29 -4.27
N LEU A 249 -10.09 -7.36 -3.69
CA LEU A 249 -11.38 -7.32 -3.01
C LEU A 249 -11.37 -6.37 -1.82
N LEU A 250 -10.33 -6.42 -0.98
CA LEU A 250 -10.22 -5.59 0.23
C LEU A 250 -9.89 -4.13 -0.09
N THR A 251 -9.03 -3.90 -1.09
CA THR A 251 -8.57 -2.55 -1.49
C THR A 251 -9.43 -1.91 -2.58
N ASN A 252 -10.54 -2.53 -2.96
CA ASN A 252 -11.46 -2.03 -3.99
C ASN A 252 -10.77 -1.81 -5.35
N GLY A 253 -9.80 -2.67 -5.71
CA GLY A 253 -9.15 -2.72 -7.02
C GLY A 253 -7.62 -2.66 -7.05
N GLU A 254 -6.96 -2.21 -5.98
CA GLU A 254 -5.51 -1.98 -5.98
C GLU A 254 -4.66 -3.26 -5.99
N GLY A 255 -5.28 -4.40 -5.68
CA GLY A 255 -4.62 -5.71 -5.77
C GLY A 255 -4.38 -6.21 -7.19
N TRP A 256 -4.91 -5.55 -8.24
CA TRP A 256 -4.52 -5.80 -9.64
C TRP A 256 -3.17 -5.13 -9.94
N HIS A 257 -2.16 -5.48 -9.14
CA HIS A 257 -0.94 -4.72 -9.00
C HIS A 257 0.01 -4.93 -10.19
N ASN A 258 0.05 -6.13 -10.77
CA ASN A 258 0.83 -6.37 -11.97
C ASN A 258 0.31 -5.62 -13.19
N ASN A 259 -1.02 -5.48 -13.31
CA ASN A 259 -1.62 -4.64 -14.33
C ASN A 259 -1.21 -3.17 -14.16
N HIS A 260 -1.28 -2.70 -12.92
CA HIS A 260 -0.89 -1.35 -12.55
C HIS A 260 0.58 -1.05 -12.86
N HIS A 261 1.50 -1.91 -12.43
CA HIS A 261 2.93 -1.76 -12.76
C HIS A 261 3.21 -1.82 -14.26
N ALA A 262 2.40 -2.53 -15.04
CA ALA A 262 2.51 -2.57 -16.50
C ALA A 262 2.01 -1.29 -17.19
N ALA A 263 1.01 -0.63 -16.63
CA ALA A 263 0.48 0.65 -17.13
C ALA A 263 0.14 1.62 -15.98
N PRO A 264 1.15 2.23 -15.32
CA PRO A 264 0.93 2.98 -14.07
C PRO A 264 -0.03 4.18 -14.20
N ARG A 265 -0.09 4.77 -15.40
CA ARG A 265 -0.99 5.89 -15.71
C ARG A 265 -2.43 5.48 -15.97
N ALA A 266 -2.73 4.20 -16.13
CA ALA A 266 -4.08 3.75 -16.40
C ALA A 266 -4.99 4.08 -15.19
N ALA A 267 -6.20 4.57 -15.47
CA ALA A 267 -7.17 4.83 -14.41
C ALA A 267 -7.82 3.56 -13.87
N SER A 268 -7.86 2.49 -14.66
CA SER A 268 -8.32 1.15 -14.26
C SER A 268 -7.13 0.27 -13.93
N HIS A 269 -7.15 -0.39 -12.78
CA HIS A 269 -6.19 -1.42 -12.44
C HIS A 269 -6.64 -2.79 -12.96
N GLY A 270 -7.96 -3.01 -13.10
CA GLY A 270 -8.50 -4.18 -13.78
C GLY A 270 -8.36 -4.05 -15.30
N HIS A 271 -7.72 -5.03 -15.94
CA HIS A 271 -7.54 -5.14 -17.39
C HIS A 271 -8.34 -6.31 -18.00
N ARG A 272 -8.88 -7.23 -17.19
CA ARG A 272 -9.82 -8.29 -17.60
C ARG A 272 -11.22 -8.02 -17.06
N TRP A 273 -12.23 -8.57 -17.73
CA TRP A 273 -13.64 -8.33 -17.38
C TRP A 273 -14.03 -8.76 -15.96
N TRP A 274 -13.33 -9.74 -15.40
CA TRP A 274 -13.56 -10.27 -14.04
C TRP A 274 -12.69 -9.59 -12.98
N GLU A 275 -11.72 -8.74 -13.38
CA GLU A 275 -10.86 -8.00 -12.47
C GLU A 275 -11.61 -6.77 -11.95
N LEU A 276 -12.47 -6.99 -10.94
CA LEU A 276 -13.33 -5.95 -10.37
C LEU A 276 -12.49 -4.84 -9.71
N ASP A 277 -12.67 -3.61 -10.16
CA ASP A 277 -12.05 -2.39 -9.64
C ASP A 277 -13.16 -1.39 -9.28
N LEU A 278 -13.64 -1.45 -8.03
CA LEU A 278 -14.72 -0.58 -7.55
C LEU A 278 -14.29 0.89 -7.53
N THR A 279 -13.01 1.15 -7.30
CA THR A 279 -12.44 2.51 -7.37
C THR A 279 -12.56 3.07 -8.79
N TYR A 280 -12.29 2.26 -9.81
CA TYR A 280 -12.46 2.68 -11.21
C TYR A 280 -13.93 2.87 -11.57
N GLN A 281 -14.83 2.01 -11.08
CA GLN A 281 -16.28 2.19 -11.30
C GLN A 281 -16.78 3.52 -10.72
N ALA A 282 -16.30 3.94 -9.55
CA ALA A 282 -16.59 5.25 -8.99
C ALA A 282 -16.07 6.39 -9.89
N LEU A 283 -14.85 6.27 -10.44
CA LEU A 283 -14.32 7.23 -11.41
C LEU A 283 -15.14 7.29 -12.71
N VAL A 284 -15.63 6.16 -13.20
CA VAL A 284 -16.52 6.11 -14.37
C VAL A 284 -17.83 6.83 -14.10
N LEU A 285 -18.41 6.66 -12.91
CA LEU A 285 -19.60 7.41 -12.50
C LEU A 285 -19.32 8.93 -12.47
N LEU A 286 -18.23 9.35 -11.83
CA LEU A 286 -17.84 10.77 -11.79
C LEU A 286 -17.60 11.34 -13.19
N ARG A 287 -17.02 10.56 -14.11
CA ARG A 287 -16.87 10.93 -15.52
C ARG A 287 -18.22 11.12 -16.20
N ARG A 288 -19.18 10.21 -15.97
CA ARG A 288 -20.56 10.33 -16.52
C ARG A 288 -21.29 11.56 -15.99
N LEU A 289 -21.01 11.95 -14.76
CA LEU A 289 -21.52 13.18 -14.14
C LEU A 289 -20.79 14.46 -14.60
N GLY A 290 -19.76 14.34 -15.46
CA GLY A 290 -18.97 15.48 -15.94
C GLY A 290 -17.98 16.05 -14.92
N LEU A 291 -17.77 15.38 -13.79
CA LEU A 291 -16.86 15.82 -12.73
C LEU A 291 -15.39 15.42 -12.98
N VAL A 292 -15.17 14.44 -13.86
CA VAL A 292 -13.85 13.92 -14.22
C VAL A 292 -13.74 13.81 -15.74
N TRP A 293 -12.59 14.20 -16.29
CA TRP A 293 -12.27 14.11 -17.71
C TRP A 293 -10.83 13.62 -17.94
N ASP A 294 -10.45 13.43 -19.20
CA ASP A 294 -9.13 12.92 -19.61
C ASP A 294 -8.73 11.60 -18.91
N VAL A 295 -9.70 10.71 -18.68
CA VAL A 295 -9.47 9.41 -18.03
C VAL A 295 -8.62 8.51 -18.92
N VAL A 296 -7.43 8.18 -18.45
CA VAL A 296 -6.44 7.40 -19.19
C VAL A 296 -6.83 5.92 -19.20
N ALA A 297 -7.03 5.37 -20.39
CA ALA A 297 -7.28 3.94 -20.59
C ALA A 297 -5.99 3.12 -20.44
N PRO A 298 -6.08 1.83 -20.05
CA PRO A 298 -4.95 0.91 -20.10
C PRO A 298 -4.32 0.86 -21.49
N LYS A 299 -3.02 1.14 -21.59
CA LYS A 299 -2.21 0.96 -22.81
C LYS A 299 -0.99 0.13 -22.46
N VAL A 300 -1.01 -1.13 -22.89
CA VAL A 300 0.06 -2.12 -22.70
C VAL A 300 0.47 -2.65 -24.06
N ALA A 301 1.78 -2.71 -24.34
CA ALA A 301 2.29 -3.24 -25.61
C ALA A 301 2.00 -4.74 -25.72
N GLU A 302 1.47 -5.19 -26.86
CA GLU A 302 1.00 -6.58 -27.11
C GLU A 302 2.05 -7.66 -26.80
N ALA A 303 3.34 -7.37 -26.95
CA ALA A 303 4.43 -8.31 -26.67
C ALA A 303 4.68 -8.61 -25.17
N ARG A 304 3.98 -7.93 -24.25
CA ARG A 304 4.20 -8.06 -22.80
C ARG A 304 3.20 -8.94 -22.07
N VAL A 305 2.22 -9.54 -22.75
CA VAL A 305 1.21 -10.39 -22.11
C VAL A 305 1.77 -11.79 -21.85
N ILE A 306 1.85 -12.19 -20.58
CA ILE A 306 2.27 -13.54 -20.21
C ILE A 306 1.08 -14.50 -20.38
N HIS A 307 1.07 -15.27 -21.46
CA HIS A 307 0.22 -16.46 -21.56
C HIS A 307 0.85 -17.61 -20.76
N ARG A 308 0.79 -17.57 -19.42
CA ARG A 308 1.15 -18.74 -18.59
C ARG A 308 0.11 -18.98 -17.50
N GLY A 309 -0.41 -20.21 -17.47
CA GLY A 309 -1.28 -20.71 -16.40
C GLY A 309 -0.57 -20.72 -15.03
N PRO A 310 -1.29 -21.07 -13.95
CA PRO A 310 -0.86 -20.87 -12.57
C PRO A 310 0.53 -21.44 -12.32
N HIS A 311 1.42 -20.59 -11.79
CA HIS A 311 2.82 -20.89 -11.57
C HIS A 311 2.95 -22.04 -10.56
N ARG A 312 3.24 -23.26 -11.04
CA ARG A 312 3.73 -24.31 -10.14
C ARG A 312 5.13 -23.90 -9.65
N PRO A 313 5.45 -24.07 -8.35
CA PRO A 313 6.80 -23.86 -7.86
C PRO A 313 7.75 -24.77 -8.64
N ARG A 314 8.84 -24.20 -9.13
CA ARG A 314 9.89 -24.96 -9.83
C ARG A 314 10.46 -25.96 -8.82
N ARG A 315 10.11 -27.25 -8.95
CA ARG A 315 10.79 -28.32 -8.20
C ARG A 315 12.28 -28.21 -8.52
N SER A 316 13.09 -27.96 -7.50
CA SER A 316 14.54 -28.05 -7.61
C SER A 316 14.87 -29.46 -8.10
N GLY A 317 15.45 -29.57 -9.29
CA GLY A 317 15.91 -30.84 -9.83
C GLY A 317 16.95 -31.44 -8.90
N ARG A 318 16.59 -32.54 -8.23
CA ARG A 318 17.53 -33.64 -8.03
C ARG A 318 17.31 -34.55 -9.23
N ASP A 319 18.35 -34.71 -10.04
CA ASP A 319 18.76 -35.96 -10.66
C ASP A 319 19.79 -35.68 -11.76
N SER A 320 21.06 -35.83 -11.39
CA SER A 320 22.09 -36.40 -12.26
C SER A 320 23.29 -36.76 -11.39
N ALA A 321 23.23 -37.94 -10.77
CA ALA A 321 24.40 -38.58 -10.21
C ALA A 321 25.30 -39.02 -11.38
N LEU A 322 26.56 -38.57 -11.38
CA LEU A 322 27.62 -39.17 -12.18
C LEU A 322 28.37 -40.19 -11.31
N PRO A 323 28.75 -41.36 -11.85
CA PRO A 323 29.41 -42.39 -11.05
C PRO A 323 30.88 -42.03 -10.80
N SER A 324 31.29 -42.32 -9.57
CA SER A 324 32.65 -42.26 -9.06
C SER A 324 33.57 -43.28 -9.75
N SER A 325 34.75 -42.84 -10.16
CA SER A 325 35.89 -43.74 -10.36
C SER A 325 37.19 -43.03 -9.99
N THR A 326 37.66 -43.29 -8.77
CA THR A 326 39.09 -43.24 -8.42
C THR A 326 39.58 -44.67 -8.31
N PRO A 327 40.80 -44.94 -8.78
CA PRO A 327 41.73 -45.70 -7.96
C PRO A 327 43.05 -44.96 -7.69
N SER A 328 43.62 -45.37 -6.56
CA SER A 328 44.74 -44.87 -5.77
C SER A 328 46.12 -44.72 -6.45
N PRO A 329 47.05 -44.00 -5.77
CA PRO A 329 48.44 -43.78 -6.22
C PRO A 329 49.37 -44.97 -5.90
N ASP A 330 50.58 -44.88 -6.47
CA ASP A 330 51.81 -45.68 -6.27
C ASP A 330 52.09 -46.79 -7.30
N ALA A 331 52.98 -46.46 -8.26
CA ALA A 331 54.15 -47.29 -8.58
C ALA A 331 55.18 -46.50 -9.40
N MET A 332 56.43 -46.61 -8.95
CA MET A 332 57.70 -46.07 -9.44
C MET A 332 58.06 -46.35 -10.92
N GLN A 333 59.05 -45.57 -11.37
CA GLN A 333 60.19 -45.91 -12.24
C GLN A 333 60.20 -45.52 -13.72
N ASP A 334 61.17 -44.65 -14.00
CA ASP A 334 62.17 -44.63 -15.08
C ASP A 334 61.76 -44.43 -16.55
N GLY A 335 62.44 -43.45 -17.16
CA GLY A 335 62.85 -43.48 -18.56
C GLY A 335 62.54 -42.20 -19.34
N ASP A 336 63.44 -41.20 -19.28
CA ASP A 336 63.58 -40.22 -20.36
C ASP A 336 65.07 -40.16 -20.75
N GLU A 337 65.34 -40.62 -21.97
CA GLU A 337 66.58 -40.35 -22.71
C GLU A 337 66.35 -39.11 -23.55
N SER A 338 67.15 -38.06 -23.31
CA SER A 338 67.76 -37.08 -24.24
C SER A 338 67.82 -35.65 -23.71
#